data_AF-A3MTV3-F1
#
_entry.id   AF-A3MTV3-F1
#
_cell.length_a   1.000
_cell.length_b   1.000
_cell.length_c   1.000
_cell.angle_alpha   90.00
_cell.angle_beta   90.00
_cell.angle_gamma   90.00
#
_symmetry.space_group_name_H-M   'P 1'
#
loop_
_entity.id
_entity.type
_entity.pdbx_description
1 polymer ?
#
loop_
_entity_poly.entity_id
_entity_poly.type
_entity_poly.pdbx_seq_one_letter_code
_entity_poly.pdbx_strand_id
1 'polypeptide(L)' 'MARTKAERLRDAIEMLETAVEERDCSLVEDALEELRALLEELEE' A
#
# COMPACT_ATOMS: atom_id res chain seq x y z
N MET A 1 -9.52 -15.80 6.31
CA MET A 1 -10.23 -14.62 6.81
C MET A 1 -9.85 -13.46 5.91
N ALA A 2 -10.81 -12.71 5.38
CA ALA A 2 -10.48 -11.54 4.56
C ALA A 2 -9.81 -10.49 5.46
N ARG A 3 -8.62 -10.00 5.07
CA ARG A 3 -7.97 -8.89 5.79
C ARG A 3 -8.88 -7.67 5.73
N THR A 4 -8.94 -6.93 6.83
CA THR A 4 -9.71 -5.69 6.88
C THR A 4 -9.04 -4.62 6.02
N LYS A 5 -9.80 -3.65 5.50
CA LYS A 5 -9.26 -2.52 4.74
C LYS A 5 -8.17 -1.76 5.53
N ALA A 6 -8.32 -1.68 6.86
CA ALA A 6 -7.35 -1.08 7.75
C ALA A 6 -6.02 -1.85 7.83
N GLU A 7 -6.05 -3.18 7.80
CA GLU A 7 -4.83 -4.00 7.77
C GLU A 7 -4.11 -3.84 6.44
N ARG A 8 -4.84 -3.87 5.32
CA ARG A 8 -4.24 -3.65 3.99
C ARG A 8 -3.62 -2.26 3.85
N LEU A 9 -4.27 -1.23 4.40
CA LEU A 9 -3.72 0.13 4.42
C LEU A 9 -2.41 0.19 5.23
N ARG A 10 -2.36 -0.48 6.38
CA ARG A 10 -1.12 -0.57 7.18
C ARG A 10 -0.02 -1.29 6.41
N ASP A 11 -0.32 -2.41 5.76
CA ASP A 11 0.66 -3.17 4.98
C ASP A 11 1.24 -2.32 3.83
N ALA A 12 0.41 -1.54 3.14
CA ALA A 12 0.85 -0.66 2.06
C ALA A 12 1.73 0.51 2.57
N ILE A 13 1.45 1.04 3.77
CA ILE A 13 2.29 2.05 4.42
C ILE A 13 3.65 1.47 4.80
N GLU A 14 3.67 0.27 5.39
CA GLU A 14 4.93 -0.41 5.77
C GLU A 14 5.80 -0.72 4.53
N MET A 15 5.15 -1.11 3.42
CA MET A 15 5.83 -1.28 2.14
C MET A 15 6.43 0.03 1.61
N LEU A 16 5.70 1.15 1.71
CA LEU A 16 6.21 2.47 1.34
C LEU A 16 7.38 2.92 2.21
N GLU A 17 7.30 2.71 3.53
CA GLU A 17 8.38 3.05 4.46
C GLU A 17 9.66 2.30 4.08
N THR A 18 9.54 0.98 3.85
CA THR A 18 10.65 0.13 3.41
C THR A 18 11.21 0.60 2.06
N ALA A 19 10.35 0.86 1.08
CA ALA A 19 10.76 1.30 -0.25
C ALA A 19 11.52 2.63 -0.22
N VAL A 20 11.09 3.58 0.63
CA VAL A 20 11.76 4.87 0.82
C VAL A 20 13.10 4.70 1.53
N GLU A 21 13.17 3.85 2.56
CA GLU A 21 14.42 3.56 3.27
C GLU A 21 15.46 2.92 2.34
N GLU A 22 15.05 1.99 1.49
CA GLU A 22 15.92 1.29 0.54
C GLU A 22 16.18 2.07 -0.75
N ARG A 23 15.47 3.21 -0.95
CA ARG A 23 15.47 4.00 -2.20
C ARG A 23 15.08 3.17 -3.43
N ASP A 24 14.20 2.19 -3.24
CA ASP A 24 13.67 1.36 -4.31
C ASP A 24 12.44 2.03 -4.93
N CYS A 25 12.65 2.72 -6.04
CA CYS A 25 11.57 3.39 -6.77
C CYS A 25 10.53 2.41 -7.31
N SER A 26 10.90 1.16 -7.63
CA SER A 26 9.95 0.16 -8.13
C SER A 26 8.99 -0.25 -7.02
N LEU A 27 9.53 -0.49 -5.81
CA LEU A 27 8.71 -0.86 -4.66
C LEU A 27 7.81 0.31 -4.20
N VAL A 28 8.24 1.56 -4.39
CA VAL A 28 7.39 2.73 -4.18
C VAL A 28 6.20 2.72 -5.15
N GLU A 29 6.42 2.42 -6.43
CA GLU A 29 5.35 2.36 -7.42
C GLU A 29 4.32 1.28 -7.08
N ASP A 30 4.78 0.07 -6.72
CA ASP A 30 3.91 -1.04 -6.33
C ASP A 30 3.05 -0.69 -5.10
N ALA A 31 3.66 -0.07 -4.08
CA ALA A 31 2.94 0.31 -2.86
C ALA A 31 1.91 1.44 -3.12
N LEU A 32 2.19 2.36 -4.03
CA LEU A 32 1.24 3.39 -4.46
C LEU A 32 0.09 2.80 -5.28
N GLU A 33 0.32 1.75 -6.07
CA GLU A 33 -0.73 1.06 -6.81
C GLU A 33 -1.71 0.35 -5.87
N GLU A 34 -1.22 -0.39 -4.86
CA GLU A 34 -2.08 -0.99 -3.83
C GLU A 34 -2.88 0.06 -3.06
N LEU A 35 -2.27 1.20 -2.70
CA LEU A 35 -2.99 2.30 -2.07
C LEU A 35 -4.12 2.86 -2.95
N ARG A 36 -3.89 2.99 -4.26
CA ARG A 36 -4.92 3.44 -5.20
C ARG A 36 -6.07 2.44 -5.28
N ALA A 37 -5.78 1.14 -5.39
CA ALA A 37 -6.80 0.10 -5.39
C ALA A 37 -7.63 0.11 -4.10
N LEU A 38 -7.00 0.28 -2.94
CA LEU A 38 -7.68 0.45 -1.65
C LEU A 38 -8.58 1.68 -1.59
N LEU A 39 -8.16 2.79 -2.19
CA LEU A 39 -8.97 4.01 -2.26
C LEU A 39 -10.19 3.83 -3.16
N GLU A 40 -10.03 3.21 -4.33
CA GLU A 40 -11.15 2.87 -5.21
C GLU A 40 -12.15 1.96 -4.50
N GLU A 41 -11.67 0.95 -3.77
CA GLU A 41 -12.53 0.10 -2.95
C GLU A 41 -13.25 0.86 -1.81
N LEU A 42 -12.70 1.97 -1.30
CA LEU A 42 -13.30 2.75 -0.21
C LEU A 42 -14.32 3.78 -0.69
N GLU A 43 -14.22 4.23 -1.95
CA GLU A 43 -15.18 5.14 -2.57
C GLU A 43 -16.47 4.44 -3.03
N GLU A 44 -16.44 3.11 -3.20
CA GLU A 44 -17.61 2.23 -3.39
C GLU A 44 -18.24 1.72 -2.07
#